data_AF-A0A1D7VMK0-F1
#
_entry.id   AF-A0A1D7VMK0-F1
#
_cell.length_a   1.000
_cell.length_b   1.000
_cell.length_c   1.000
_cell.angle_alpha   90.00
_cell.angle_beta   90.00
_cell.angle_gamma   90.00
#
_symmetry.space_group_name_H-M   'P 1'
#
loop_
_entity.id
_entity.type
_entity.pdbx_description
1 polymer ?
#
loop_
_entity_poly.entity_id
_entity_poly.type
_entity_poly.pdbx_seq_one_letter_code
_entity_poly.pdbx_strand_id
1 'polypeptide(L)'
;MDRVVDLDEVAVVLAERAVGWTAAGLEVRRATWRDAEASWPQPLETDRDRVRDPDSVGMVISGQAETVLSVVLFRGGWADVDFVAGLDDAGCLPASDITSVSDFRTRMDQWVTRVFGSLDGVQ
;
A
#
# COMPACT_ATOMS: atom_id res chain seq x y z
N MET A 1 10.81 5.17 -17.25
CA MET A 1 9.90 5.84 -16.29
C MET A 1 10.75 6.60 -15.31
N ASP A 2 10.36 7.85 -15.03
CA ASP A 2 10.99 8.64 -14.00
C ASP A 2 10.80 7.96 -12.64
N ARG A 3 11.86 7.94 -11.84
CA ARG A 3 11.83 7.45 -10.45
C ARG A 3 11.52 8.63 -9.56
N VAL A 4 10.23 8.86 -9.31
CA VAL A 4 9.73 10.00 -8.54
C VAL A 4 9.72 9.67 -7.05
N VAL A 5 9.46 8.41 -6.70
CA VAL A 5 9.37 7.95 -5.30
C VAL A 5 10.34 6.81 -5.07
N ASP A 6 11.08 6.88 -3.95
CA ASP A 6 11.90 5.78 -3.47
C ASP A 6 11.01 4.69 -2.84
N LEU A 7 10.95 3.52 -3.48
CA LEU A 7 10.09 2.41 -3.03
C LEU A 7 10.65 1.67 -1.82
N ASP A 8 11.97 1.74 -1.58
CA ASP A 8 12.62 1.18 -0.40
C ASP A 8 12.24 1.99 0.84
N GLU A 9 12.30 3.32 0.75
CA GLU A 9 11.81 4.19 1.82
C GLU A 9 10.31 4.04 2.07
N VAL A 10 9.50 3.85 1.01
CA VAL A 10 8.07 3.56 1.17
C VAL A 10 7.85 2.25 1.91
N ALA A 11 8.59 1.19 1.58
CA ALA A 11 8.45 -0.09 2.28
C ALA A 11 8.77 0.02 3.78
N VAL A 12 9.74 0.86 4.16
CA VAL A 12 10.01 1.19 5.57
C VAL A 12 8.80 1.87 6.21
N VAL A 13 8.23 2.89 5.57
CA VAL A 13 7.01 3.58 6.06
C VAL A 13 5.84 2.61 6.23
N LEU A 14 5.63 1.71 5.27
CA LEU A 14 4.58 0.70 5.34
C LEU A 14 4.80 -0.26 6.52
N ALA A 15 6.03 -0.72 6.72
CA ALA A 15 6.38 -1.59 7.84
C ALA A 15 6.17 -0.90 9.20
N GLU A 16 6.54 0.37 9.33
CA GLU A 16 6.31 1.17 10.54
C GLU A 16 4.80 1.32 10.83
N ARG A 17 4.01 1.64 9.81
CA ARG A 17 2.56 1.82 9.95
C ARG A 17 1.82 0.51 10.22
N ALA A 18 2.28 -0.59 9.64
CA ALA A 18 1.71 -1.93 9.84
C ALA A 18 1.63 -2.30 11.31
N VAL A 19 2.62 -1.92 12.13
CA VAL A 19 2.61 -2.17 13.58
C VAL A 19 1.38 -1.54 14.23
N GLY A 20 1.07 -0.27 13.90
CA GLY A 20 -0.08 0.44 14.45
C GLY A 20 -1.42 -0.13 13.98
N TRP A 21 -1.53 -0.44 12.69
CA TRP A 21 -2.76 -1.03 12.13
C TRP A 21 -3.03 -2.43 12.69
N THR A 22 -2.00 -3.25 12.85
CA THR A 22 -2.14 -4.57 13.49
C THR A 22 -2.51 -4.45 14.95
N ALA A 23 -1.95 -3.49 15.70
CA ALA A 23 -2.36 -3.23 17.08
C ALA A 23 -3.83 -2.78 17.19
N ALA A 24 -4.35 -2.09 16.16
CA ALA A 24 -5.76 -1.71 16.04
C ALA A 24 -6.68 -2.85 15.57
N GLY A 25 -6.15 -4.07 15.38
CA GLY A 25 -6.92 -5.26 15.02
C GLY A 25 -7.09 -5.49 13.52
N LEU A 26 -6.37 -4.76 12.66
CA LEU A 26 -6.34 -5.01 11.22
C LEU A 26 -5.33 -6.11 10.86
N GLU A 27 -5.67 -6.95 9.88
CA GLU A 27 -4.74 -7.90 9.27
C GLU A 27 -3.94 -7.17 8.18
N VAL A 28 -2.63 -7.03 8.36
CA VAL A 28 -1.75 -6.39 7.38
C VAL A 28 -0.88 -7.46 6.72
N ARG A 29 -1.06 -7.67 5.40
CA ARG A 29 -0.20 -8.59 4.64
C ARG A 29 1.18 -7.97 4.42
N ARG A 30 2.19 -8.82 4.27
CA ARG A 30 3.55 -8.39 3.93
C ARG A 30 3.53 -7.58 2.63
N ALA A 31 4.38 -6.56 2.58
CA ALA A 31 4.62 -5.83 1.35
C ALA A 31 5.08 -6.77 0.23
N THR A 32 4.58 -6.51 -0.97
CA THR A 32 4.90 -7.23 -2.19
C THR A 32 5.60 -6.29 -3.15
N TRP A 33 6.46 -6.83 -4.00
CA TRP A 33 7.30 -6.10 -4.92
C TRP A 33 7.14 -6.65 -6.33
N ARG A 34 7.16 -5.77 -7.31
CA ARG A 34 7.28 -6.15 -8.72
C ARG A 34 8.62 -5.66 -9.26
N ASP A 35 9.34 -6.54 -9.94
CA ASP A 35 10.62 -6.23 -10.58
C ASP A 35 10.39 -5.87 -12.06
N ALA A 36 10.83 -4.68 -12.48
CA ALA A 36 10.74 -4.23 -13.86
C ALA A 36 11.57 -5.09 -14.82
N GLU A 37 12.66 -5.70 -14.35
CA GLU A 37 13.54 -6.55 -15.16
C GLU A 37 13.06 -8.01 -15.25
N ALA A 38 12.08 -8.41 -14.44
CA ALA A 38 11.55 -9.77 -14.48
C ALA A 38 10.73 -10.03 -15.76
N SER A 39 10.80 -11.27 -16.24
CA SER A 39 10.03 -11.71 -17.41
C SER A 39 8.53 -11.74 -17.10
N TRP A 40 7.72 -11.43 -18.12
CA TRP A 40 6.27 -11.50 -17.99
C TRP A 40 5.76 -12.96 -17.94
N PRO A 41 4.74 -13.29 -17.11
CA PRO A 41 4.14 -12.43 -16.10
C PRO A 41 5.10 -12.14 -14.95
N GLN A 42 5.24 -10.86 -14.60
CA GLN A 42 6.15 -10.44 -13.54
C GLN A 42 5.67 -10.99 -12.19
N PRO A 43 6.47 -11.81 -11.49
CA PRO A 43 6.09 -12.35 -10.20
C PRO A 43 6.04 -11.24 -9.14
N LEU A 44 5.17 -11.42 -8.14
CA LEU A 44 5.17 -10.61 -6.92
C LEU A 44 6.08 -11.27 -5.89
N GLU A 45 7.13 -10.57 -5.49
CA GLU A 45 8.07 -11.04 -4.48
C GLU A 45 7.77 -10.40 -3.12
N THR A 46 7.88 -11.15 -2.03
CA THR A 46 7.84 -10.58 -0.67
C THR A 46 9.24 -10.32 -0.11
N ASP A 47 10.26 -10.84 -0.77
CA ASP A 47 11.66 -10.69 -0.39
C ASP A 47 12.32 -9.63 -1.28
N ARG A 48 12.72 -8.52 -0.68
CA ARG A 48 13.29 -7.37 -1.39
C ARG A 48 14.62 -7.71 -2.07
N ASP A 49 15.38 -8.66 -1.52
CA ASP A 49 16.69 -9.05 -2.07
C ASP A 49 16.57 -9.79 -3.42
N ARG A 50 15.37 -10.28 -3.75
CA ARG A 50 15.08 -10.93 -5.04
C ARG A 50 14.73 -9.97 -6.16
N VAL A 51 14.60 -8.67 -5.85
CA VAL A 51 14.15 -7.63 -6.79
C VAL A 51 15.32 -6.76 -7.23
N ARG A 52 15.54 -6.66 -8.54
CA ARG A 52 16.66 -5.92 -9.14
C ARG A 52 16.29 -4.46 -9.44
N ASP A 53 15.18 -4.25 -10.14
CA ASP A 53 14.65 -2.91 -10.43
C ASP A 53 13.23 -2.79 -9.89
N PRO A 54 13.04 -2.31 -8.64
CA PRO A 54 11.71 -2.17 -8.05
C PRO A 54 10.82 -1.26 -8.91
N ASP A 55 9.75 -1.83 -9.45
CA ASP A 55 8.77 -1.11 -10.26
C ASP A 55 7.57 -0.65 -9.43
N SER A 56 7.16 -1.49 -8.47
CA SER A 56 6.10 -1.18 -7.51
C SER A 56 6.29 -1.88 -6.19
N VAL A 57 5.74 -1.27 -5.13
CA VAL A 57 5.50 -1.90 -3.83
C VAL A 57 4.00 -1.91 -3.53
N GLY A 58 3.47 -3.04 -3.07
CA GLY A 58 2.06 -3.21 -2.80
C GLY A 58 1.77 -3.80 -1.43
N MET A 59 0.62 -3.48 -0.86
CA MET A 59 0.18 -3.93 0.45
C MET A 59 -1.33 -4.11 0.49
N VAL A 60 -1.77 -5.15 1.18
CA VAL A 60 -3.18 -5.43 1.42
C VAL A 60 -3.45 -5.40 2.91
N ILE A 61 -4.44 -4.60 3.31
CA ILE A 61 -4.95 -4.54 4.68
C ILE A 61 -6.37 -5.09 4.67
N SER A 62 -6.71 -5.90 5.66
CA SER A 62 -8.06 -6.45 5.84
C SER A 62 -8.58 -6.16 7.25
N GLY A 63 -9.86 -5.88 7.36
CA GLY A 63 -10.56 -5.61 8.61
C GLY A 63 -11.74 -6.57 8.81
N GLN A 64 -12.67 -6.17 9.67
CA GLN A 64 -13.90 -6.93 9.89
C GLN A 64 -14.85 -6.84 8.69
N ALA A 65 -15.86 -7.71 8.64
CA ALA A 65 -16.94 -7.67 7.67
C ALA A 65 -16.47 -7.59 6.20
N GLU A 66 -15.40 -8.31 5.87
CA GLU A 66 -14.81 -8.37 4.52
C GLU A 66 -14.29 -7.02 4.01
N THR A 67 -14.00 -6.07 4.91
CA THR A 67 -13.35 -4.82 4.54
C THR A 67 -11.90 -5.05 4.12
N VAL A 68 -11.52 -4.49 2.97
CA VAL A 68 -10.19 -4.66 2.37
C VAL A 68 -9.74 -3.35 1.74
N LEU A 69 -8.46 -3.02 1.91
CA LEU A 69 -7.76 -1.98 1.17
C LEU A 69 -6.53 -2.60 0.50
N SER A 70 -6.44 -2.48 -0.82
CA SER A 70 -5.31 -2.89 -1.63
C SER A 70 -4.65 -1.66 -2.24
N VAL A 71 -3.37 -1.45 -1.94
CA VAL A 71 -2.59 -0.33 -2.46
C VAL A 71 -1.37 -0.87 -3.18
N VAL A 72 -1.12 -0.42 -4.40
CA VAL A 72 0.10 -0.71 -5.17
C VAL A 72 0.68 0.59 -5.66
N LEU A 73 1.78 1.05 -5.05
CA LEU A 73 2.50 2.25 -5.46
C LEU A 73 3.54 1.91 -6.53
N PHE A 74 3.50 2.62 -7.65
CA PHE A 74 4.47 2.53 -8.72
C PHE A 74 5.53 3.63 -8.58
N ARG A 75 6.77 3.33 -8.91
CA ARG A 75 7.92 4.26 -8.82
C ARG A 75 7.73 5.58 -9.57
N GLY A 76 6.80 5.61 -10.54
CA GLY A 76 6.43 6.78 -11.33
C GLY A 76 5.54 7.80 -10.61
N GLY A 77 5.22 7.61 -9.33
CA GLY A 77 4.43 8.57 -8.55
C GLY A 77 2.92 8.44 -8.74
N TRP A 78 2.44 7.22 -8.95
CA TRP A 78 1.01 6.91 -8.95
C TRP A 78 0.77 5.56 -8.28
N ALA A 79 -0.44 5.34 -7.79
CA ALA A 79 -0.83 4.09 -7.14
C ALA A 79 -2.16 3.57 -7.68
N ASP A 80 -2.28 2.25 -7.74
CA ASP A 80 -3.57 1.58 -7.76
C ASP A 80 -4.05 1.49 -6.31
N VAL A 81 -5.27 1.98 -6.04
CA VAL A 81 -5.87 1.98 -4.71
C VAL A 81 -7.28 1.46 -4.82
N ASP A 82 -7.47 0.20 -4.47
CA ASP A 82 -8.75 -0.49 -4.54
C ASP A 82 -9.23 -0.82 -3.13
N PHE A 83 -10.54 -0.73 -2.90
CA PHE A 83 -11.12 -1.01 -1.60
C PHE A 83 -12.49 -1.69 -1.66
N VAL A 84 -12.80 -2.38 -0.56
CA VAL A 84 -14.12 -2.82 -0.17
C VAL A 84 -14.32 -2.35 1.28
N ALA A 85 -15.28 -1.48 1.53
CA ALA A 85 -15.64 -0.95 2.84
C ALA A 85 -17.05 -1.43 3.29
N GLY A 86 -17.77 -2.13 2.42
CA GLY A 86 -19.05 -2.79 2.70
C GLY A 86 -19.66 -3.36 1.43
N LEU A 87 -20.83 -4.00 1.56
CA LEU A 87 -21.53 -4.64 0.43
C LEU A 87 -21.83 -3.67 -0.73
N ASP A 88 -22.13 -2.42 -0.40
CA ASP A 88 -22.47 -1.37 -1.38
C ASP A 88 -21.41 -0.26 -1.45
N ASP A 89 -20.26 -0.41 -0.76
CA ASP A 89 -19.18 0.57 -0.73
C ASP A 89 -17.86 -0.10 -1.13
N ALA A 90 -17.59 -0.15 -2.42
CA ALA A 90 -16.35 -0.67 -2.99
C ALA A 90 -15.98 0.12 -4.25
N GLY A 91 -14.69 0.19 -4.56
CA GLY A 91 -14.21 0.88 -5.76
C GLY A 91 -12.73 1.18 -5.73
N CYS A 92 -12.32 2.12 -6.59
CA CYS A 92 -10.95 2.59 -6.69
C CYS A 92 -10.86 4.08 -6.30
N LEU A 93 -9.75 4.48 -5.68
CA LEU A 93 -9.47 5.87 -5.33
C LEU A 93 -8.43 6.45 -6.31
N PRO A 94 -8.61 7.72 -6.76
CA PRO A 94 -7.61 8.37 -7.59
C PRO A 94 -6.32 8.62 -6.78
N ALA A 95 -5.18 8.18 -7.32
CA ALA A 95 -3.89 8.29 -6.65
C ALA A 95 -2.74 8.57 -7.63
N SER A 96 -2.85 9.67 -8.40
CA SER A 96 -1.76 10.22 -9.21
C SER A 96 -0.97 11.29 -8.46
N ASP A 97 0.12 11.77 -9.06
CA ASP A 97 0.90 12.92 -8.59
C ASP A 97 1.44 12.74 -7.17
N ILE A 98 1.84 11.51 -6.84
CA ILE A 98 2.53 11.17 -5.60
C ILE A 98 4.00 11.55 -5.79
N THR A 99 4.39 12.65 -5.17
CA THR A 99 5.69 13.30 -5.46
C THR A 99 6.79 12.96 -4.47
N SER A 100 6.45 12.30 -3.36
CA SER A 100 7.41 11.95 -2.31
C SER A 100 6.88 10.83 -1.41
N VAL A 101 7.78 10.25 -0.62
CA VAL A 101 7.45 9.27 0.43
C VAL A 101 6.52 9.87 1.49
N SER A 102 6.74 11.14 1.87
CA SER A 102 5.89 11.85 2.85
C SER A 102 4.47 12.11 2.34
N ASP A 103 4.33 12.43 1.05
CA ASP A 103 3.03 12.54 0.39
C ASP A 103 2.32 11.19 0.39
N PHE A 104 3.01 10.12 -0.05
CA PHE A 104 2.47 8.76 0.02
C PHE A 104 2.02 8.38 1.44
N ARG A 105 2.84 8.63 2.46
CA ARG A 105 2.50 8.35 3.87
C ARG A 105 1.19 9.02 4.27
N THR A 106 1.05 10.31 3.94
CA THR A 106 -0.15 11.09 4.27
C THR A 106 -1.38 10.53 3.59
N ARG A 107 -1.28 10.17 2.30
CA ARG A 107 -2.40 9.57 1.56
C ARG A 107 -2.75 8.17 2.04
N MET A 108 -1.74 7.37 2.41
CA MET A 108 -1.96 6.03 2.99
C MET A 108 -2.79 6.13 4.28
N ASP A 109 -2.47 7.07 5.17
CA ASP A 109 -3.25 7.28 6.39
C ASP A 109 -4.70 7.70 6.08
N GLN A 110 -4.91 8.52 5.05
CA GLN A 110 -6.24 8.93 4.59
C GLN A 110 -7.03 7.76 3.99
N TRP A 111 -6.41 6.92 3.17
CA TRP A 111 -7.06 5.74 2.59
C TRP A 111 -7.45 4.73 3.66
N VAL A 112 -6.56 4.48 4.64
CA VAL A 112 -6.88 3.62 5.79
C VAL A 112 -8.06 4.20 6.57
N THR A 113 -8.04 5.49 6.86
CA THR A 113 -9.14 6.15 7.59
C THR A 113 -10.46 6.08 6.81
N ARG A 114 -10.42 6.19 5.49
CA ARG A 114 -11.62 6.09 4.62
C ARG A 114 -12.24 4.69 4.64
N VAL A 115 -11.42 3.64 4.68
CA VAL A 115 -11.90 2.25 4.57
C VAL A 115 -12.23 1.67 5.95
N PHE A 116 -11.41 1.94 6.96
CA PHE A 116 -11.51 1.31 8.27
C PHE A 116 -11.99 2.26 9.37
N GLY A 117 -12.20 3.54 9.07
CA GLY A 117 -12.52 4.57 10.06
C GLY A 117 -11.30 5.06 10.83
N SER A 118 -11.51 5.93 11.82
CA SER A 118 -10.40 6.35 12.70
C SER A 118 -9.97 5.16 13.56
N LEU A 119 -8.70 4.81 13.50
CA LEU A 119 -8.10 3.71 14.26
C LEU A 119 -7.63 4.16 15.65
N ASP A 120 -8.16 5.27 16.16
CA ASP A 120 -7.87 5.75 17.50
C ASP A 120 -8.42 4.75 18.53
N GLY A 121 -7.54 3.86 18.98
CA GLY A 121 -7.75 3.08 20.19
C GLY A 121 -7.74 4.03 21.39
N VAL A 122 -8.86 4.02 22.12
CA VAL A 122 -9.04 4.51 23.49
C VAL A 122 -7.71 4.52 24.26
N GLN A 123 -7.28 5.72 24.67
CA GLN A 123 -6.21 5.90 25.65
C GLN A 123 -6.73 5.57 27.06
#